data_AF-A0A2M7AGA4-F1
#
_entry.id   AF-A0A2M7AGA4-F1
#
_cell.length_a   1.000
_cell.length_b   1.000
_cell.length_c   1.000
_cell.angle_alpha   90.00
_cell.angle_beta   90.00
_cell.angle_gamma   90.00
#
_symmetry.space_group_name_H-M   'P 1'
#
loop_
_entity.id
_entity.type
_entity.pdbx_description
1 polymer ?
#
loop_
_entity_poly.entity_id
_entity_poly.type
_entity_poly.pdbx_seq_one_letter_code
_entity_poly.pdbx_strand_id
1 'polypeptide(L)'
;MEYKIITPDDSKYPKKLIERLGDECPDKIYYSGQLELLNHWTMAVICSDKSGGIALWETNQVLFTVREYQMNYIGGWYSIIESETFRLSLFRKYNTTTLSSAKGLKKETYETYLRDRFYGPLGRFPEEDEYFRRAKDGELLMLSVTNPDETRQVRKNIMERNWLSSVLADIVFIPYGPKGSKTYTMAKRIVKANIPLFTVDHDGSKDLHKVGIPGFNRKTVKTFLEDNGARLATPENEIRKPVEVYKKPTSQQLSFIKEDD
;
A
#
# COMPACT_ATOMS: atom_id res chain seq x y z
N MET A 1 12.24 14.93 -8.66
CA MET A 1 11.93 15.27 -7.26
C MET A 1 13.25 15.31 -6.49
N GLU A 2 13.38 16.15 -5.46
CA GLU A 2 14.55 16.05 -4.58
C GLU A 2 14.49 14.72 -3.82
N TYR A 3 15.63 14.05 -3.68
CA TYR A 3 15.73 12.82 -2.90
C TYR A 3 16.99 12.84 -2.06
N LYS A 4 16.96 12.08 -0.97
CA LYS A 4 18.07 11.86 -0.07
C LYS A 4 18.49 10.40 -0.14
N ILE A 5 19.72 10.12 0.28
CA ILE A 5 20.29 8.78 0.34
C ILE A 5 20.46 8.45 1.81
N ILE A 6 20.14 7.22 2.18
CA ILE A 6 20.47 6.67 3.50
C ILE A 6 21.20 5.35 3.34
N THR A 7 22.24 5.14 4.13
CA THR A 7 23.10 3.94 4.14
C THR A 7 23.07 3.28 5.53
N PRO A 8 23.50 2.01 5.66
CA PRO A 8 23.51 1.32 6.96
C PRO A 8 24.30 2.03 8.07
N ASP A 9 25.25 2.89 7.73
CA ASP A 9 26.06 3.67 8.68
C ASP A 9 25.28 4.87 9.27
N ASP A 10 24.16 5.26 8.65
CA ASP A 10 23.34 6.37 9.14
C ASP A 10 22.50 5.95 10.35
N SER A 11 22.51 6.77 11.40
CA SER A 11 21.70 6.53 12.62
C SER A 11 20.19 6.40 12.38
N LYS A 12 19.70 6.93 11.25
CA LYS A 12 18.29 6.88 10.84
C LYS A 12 17.97 5.69 9.93
N TYR A 13 18.95 4.85 9.59
CA TYR A 13 18.72 3.69 8.74
C TYR A 13 17.75 2.73 9.45
N PRO A 14 16.71 2.21 8.75
CA PRO A 14 15.71 1.39 9.41
C PRO A 14 16.32 0.14 10.06
N LYS A 15 16.33 0.08 11.40
CA LYS A 15 16.93 -1.03 12.17
C LYS A 15 16.36 -2.39 11.77
N LYS A 16 15.07 -2.46 11.43
CA LYS A 16 14.39 -3.66 10.92
C LYS A 16 15.11 -4.28 9.71
N LEU A 17 15.73 -3.48 8.84
CA LEU A 17 16.49 -4.00 7.69
C LEU A 17 17.76 -4.73 8.16
N ILE A 18 18.50 -4.12 9.08
CA ILE A 18 19.72 -4.71 9.63
C ILE A 18 19.38 -5.99 10.40
N GLU A 19 18.35 -5.94 11.26
CA GLU A 19 17.91 -7.08 12.08
C GLU A 19 17.43 -8.26 11.24
N ARG A 20 16.76 -8.01 10.10
CA ARG A 20 16.15 -9.06 9.27
C ARG A 20 17.04 -9.55 8.13
N LEU A 21 17.93 -8.70 7.61
CA LEU A 21 18.74 -9.01 6.43
C LEU A 21 20.23 -9.15 6.76
N GLY A 22 20.72 -8.57 7.85
CA GLY A 22 22.14 -8.51 8.15
C GLY A 22 22.93 -7.95 6.95
N ASP A 23 23.89 -8.73 6.46
CA ASP A 23 24.74 -8.37 5.32
C ASP A 23 23.97 -8.32 3.98
N GLU A 24 22.74 -8.83 3.90
CA GLU A 24 21.88 -8.71 2.71
C GLU A 24 21.09 -7.38 2.66
N CYS A 25 21.32 -6.47 3.61
CA CYS A 25 20.64 -5.17 3.59
C CYS A 25 21.06 -4.32 2.38
N PRO A 26 20.16 -3.49 1.81
CA PRO A 26 20.55 -2.60 0.72
C PRO A 26 21.59 -1.57 1.20
N ASP A 27 22.72 -1.48 0.48
CA ASP A 27 23.78 -0.50 0.74
C ASP A 27 23.26 0.95 0.74
N LYS A 28 22.21 1.21 -0.05
CA LYS A 28 21.62 2.54 -0.25
C LYS A 28 20.12 2.42 -0.44
N ILE A 29 19.39 3.31 0.24
CA ILE A 29 17.98 3.56 -0.01
C ILE A 29 17.83 5.02 -0.38
N TYR A 30 17.11 5.28 -1.47
CA TYR A 30 16.73 6.60 -1.90
C TYR A 30 15.35 6.92 -1.33
N TYR A 31 15.19 8.12 -0.78
CA TYR A 31 13.89 8.53 -0.25
C TYR A 31 13.57 10.00 -0.49
N SER A 32 12.29 10.33 -0.50
CA SER A 32 11.75 11.69 -0.51
C SER A 32 10.61 11.79 0.48
N GLY A 33 10.59 12.83 1.31
CA GLY A 33 9.62 13.01 2.40
C GLY A 33 10.18 12.63 3.78
N GLN A 34 9.28 12.35 4.72
CA GLN A 34 9.61 12.13 6.13
C GLN A 34 9.93 10.67 6.42
N LEU A 35 11.20 10.36 6.69
CA LEU A 35 11.64 9.00 6.99
C LEU A 35 11.05 8.45 8.30
N GLU A 36 10.69 9.33 9.24
CA GLU A 36 10.08 8.97 10.53
C GLU A 36 8.73 8.26 10.37
N LEU A 37 8.09 8.33 9.19
CA LEU A 37 6.89 7.54 8.88
C LEU A 37 7.15 6.02 9.00
N LEU A 38 8.40 5.56 8.87
CA LEU A 38 8.78 4.16 9.08
C LEU A 38 8.84 3.75 10.56
N ASN A 39 8.76 4.69 11.50
CA ASN A 39 8.70 4.39 12.94
C ASN A 39 7.28 3.98 13.38
N HIS A 40 6.27 4.26 12.56
CA HIS A 40 4.91 3.80 12.81
C HIS A 40 4.80 2.30 12.57
N TRP A 41 3.88 1.66 13.28
CA TRP A 41 3.51 0.28 12.98
C TRP A 41 3.04 0.20 11.53
N THR A 42 3.68 -0.65 10.74
CA THR A 42 3.61 -0.62 9.28
C THR A 42 3.03 -1.93 8.74
N MET A 43 2.00 -1.81 7.91
CA MET A 43 1.50 -2.92 7.11
C MET A 43 1.98 -2.77 5.65
N ALA A 44 2.74 -3.74 5.18
CA ALA A 44 3.04 -3.87 3.75
C ALA A 44 1.90 -4.57 3.03
N VAL A 45 1.61 -4.11 1.81
CA VAL A 45 0.60 -4.73 0.95
C VAL A 45 1.25 -5.08 -0.38
N ILE A 46 1.20 -6.36 -0.73
CA ILE A 46 1.61 -6.85 -2.04
C ILE A 46 0.52 -7.77 -2.59
N CYS A 47 0.14 -7.56 -3.84
CA CYS A 47 -0.91 -8.35 -4.46
C CYS A 47 -0.60 -8.60 -5.93
N SER A 48 -1.06 -9.72 -6.45
CA SER A 48 -1.02 -9.98 -7.88
C SER A 48 -2.00 -9.05 -8.61
N ASP A 49 -1.61 -8.57 -9.79
CA ASP A 49 -2.40 -7.75 -10.70
C ASP A 49 -3.61 -8.49 -11.33
N LYS A 50 -3.53 -9.81 -11.43
CA LYS A 50 -4.58 -10.70 -11.99
C LYS A 50 -5.68 -11.12 -10.99
N SER A 51 -6.01 -10.30 -9.99
CA SER A 51 -7.04 -10.64 -9.00
C SER A 51 -8.45 -10.57 -9.58
N GLY A 52 -9.28 -11.58 -9.34
CA GLY A 52 -10.71 -11.57 -9.67
C GLY A 52 -11.57 -10.81 -8.64
N GLY A 53 -12.84 -10.55 -8.97
CA GLY A 53 -13.76 -9.78 -8.12
C GLY A 53 -13.99 -10.37 -6.72
N ILE A 54 -13.96 -11.70 -6.58
CA ILE A 54 -14.11 -12.36 -5.27
C ILE A 54 -12.92 -12.03 -4.36
N ALA A 55 -11.69 -12.05 -4.88
CA ALA A 55 -10.51 -11.68 -4.10
C ALA A 55 -10.60 -10.23 -3.61
N LEU A 56 -11.10 -9.33 -4.47
CA LEU A 56 -11.36 -7.93 -4.10
C LEU A 56 -12.42 -7.81 -3.00
N TRP A 57 -13.52 -8.56 -3.10
CA TRP A 57 -14.59 -8.57 -2.11
C TRP A 57 -14.10 -9.04 -0.74
N GLU A 58 -13.44 -10.20 -0.67
CA GLU A 58 -12.92 -10.75 0.59
C GLU A 58 -11.84 -9.86 1.20
N THR A 59 -11.01 -9.25 0.36
CA THR A 59 -10.03 -8.26 0.83
C THR A 59 -10.74 -7.08 1.49
N ASN A 60 -11.80 -6.55 0.88
CA ASN A 60 -12.57 -5.46 1.48
C ASN A 60 -13.19 -5.84 2.82
N GLN A 61 -13.67 -7.09 2.99
CA GLN A 61 -14.18 -7.58 4.28
C GLN A 61 -13.12 -7.49 5.38
N VAL A 62 -11.88 -7.84 5.07
CA VAL A 62 -10.76 -7.73 6.01
C VAL A 62 -10.39 -6.26 6.25
N LEU A 63 -10.31 -5.44 5.20
CA LEU A 63 -9.97 -4.03 5.30
C LEU A 63 -10.96 -3.21 6.15
N PHE A 64 -12.22 -3.65 6.27
CA PHE A 64 -13.22 -3.04 7.17
C PHE A 64 -12.81 -3.06 8.64
N THR A 65 -12.02 -4.05 9.06
CA THR A 65 -11.48 -4.15 10.43
C THR A 65 -10.11 -3.46 10.49
N VAL A 66 -9.24 -3.69 9.49
CA VAL A 66 -7.89 -3.06 9.41
C VAL A 66 -7.96 -1.53 9.50
N ARG A 67 -8.97 -0.90 8.88
CA ARG A 67 -9.12 0.56 8.87
C ARG A 67 -9.30 1.21 10.24
N GLU A 68 -9.64 0.42 11.27
CA GLU A 68 -9.85 0.91 12.64
C GLU A 68 -8.53 1.14 13.39
N TYR A 69 -7.40 0.76 12.79
CA TYR A 69 -6.07 0.85 13.38
C TYR A 69 -5.29 2.02 12.81
N GLN A 70 -4.47 2.63 13.67
CA GLN A 70 -3.47 3.62 13.27
C GLN A 70 -2.22 2.90 12.77
N MET A 71 -1.87 3.12 11.51
CA MET A 71 -0.71 2.49 10.91
C MET A 71 -0.17 3.25 9.71
N ASN A 72 1.07 2.95 9.37
CA ASN A 72 1.65 3.26 8.09
C ASN A 72 1.32 2.15 7.09
N TYR A 73 0.88 2.52 5.89
CA TYR A 73 0.67 1.59 4.80
C TYR A 73 1.83 1.72 3.81
N ILE A 74 2.51 0.63 3.52
CA ILE A 74 3.61 0.61 2.54
C ILE A 74 3.30 -0.33 1.38
N GLY A 75 3.50 0.15 0.16
CA GLY A 75 3.20 -0.64 -1.02
C GLY A 75 3.58 0.11 -2.28
N GLY A 76 3.47 -0.58 -3.42
CA GLY A 76 3.62 0.09 -4.71
C GLY A 76 2.32 0.27 -5.46
N TRP A 77 1.17 -0.18 -4.95
CA TRP A 77 -0.15 0.29 -5.41
C TRP A 77 -0.42 0.03 -6.90
N TYR A 78 -0.13 -1.18 -7.42
CA TYR A 78 -0.29 -1.50 -8.84
C TYR A 78 -1.53 -2.33 -9.16
N SER A 79 -1.89 -3.29 -8.32
CA SER A 79 -3.10 -4.08 -8.49
C SER A 79 -4.33 -3.31 -8.02
N ILE A 80 -5.52 -3.66 -8.52
CA ILE A 80 -6.80 -3.07 -8.08
C ILE A 80 -6.96 -3.19 -6.55
N ILE A 81 -6.58 -4.33 -5.97
CA ILE A 81 -6.65 -4.55 -4.53
C ILE A 81 -5.66 -3.65 -3.76
N GLU A 82 -4.41 -3.52 -4.24
CA GLU A 82 -3.47 -2.58 -3.63
C GLU A 82 -4.01 -1.15 -3.75
N SER A 83 -4.62 -0.78 -4.87
CA SER A 83 -5.24 0.53 -5.06
C SER A 83 -6.34 0.81 -4.03
N GLU A 84 -7.25 -0.14 -3.76
CA GLU A 84 -8.25 0.06 -2.70
C GLU A 84 -7.61 0.21 -1.31
N THR A 85 -6.50 -0.49 -1.06
CA THR A 85 -5.76 -0.34 0.20
C THR A 85 -5.01 0.99 0.26
N PHE A 86 -4.50 1.48 -0.87
CA PHE A 86 -3.89 2.80 -0.99
C PHE A 86 -4.91 3.91 -0.70
N ARG A 87 -6.14 3.80 -1.23
CA ARG A 87 -7.24 4.71 -0.91
C ARG A 87 -7.53 4.74 0.59
N LEU A 88 -7.56 3.56 1.22
CA LEU A 88 -7.74 3.45 2.66
C LEU A 88 -6.62 4.16 3.45
N SER A 89 -5.36 4.05 2.99
CA SER A 89 -4.23 4.73 3.64
C SER A 89 -4.35 6.25 3.62
N LEU A 90 -5.03 6.81 2.62
CA LEU A 90 -5.27 8.25 2.47
C LEU A 90 -6.57 8.72 3.16
N PHE A 91 -7.50 7.81 3.44
CA PHE A 91 -8.86 8.15 3.90
C PHE A 91 -8.91 8.74 5.33
N ARG A 92 -7.98 8.35 6.22
CA ARG A 92 -7.99 8.75 7.63
C ARG A 92 -6.75 9.53 7.99
N LYS A 93 -6.89 10.51 8.89
CA LYS A 93 -5.76 11.35 9.34
C LYS A 93 -4.70 10.59 10.12
N TYR A 94 -5.11 9.60 10.90
CA TYR A 94 -4.21 8.76 11.70
C TYR A 94 -3.42 7.72 10.88
N ASN A 95 -3.73 7.60 9.58
CA ASN A 95 -2.99 6.73 8.66
C ASN A 95 -1.89 7.53 7.99
N THR A 96 -0.72 6.91 7.85
CA THR A 96 0.37 7.45 7.04
C THR A 96 0.61 6.54 5.84
N THR A 97 1.23 7.09 4.79
CA THR A 97 1.38 6.36 3.54
C THR A 97 2.81 6.44 3.03
N THR A 98 3.40 5.26 2.82
CA THR A 98 4.71 5.10 2.20
C THR A 98 4.56 4.50 0.79
N LEU A 99 5.06 5.23 -0.19
CA LEU A 99 5.08 4.90 -1.60
C LEU A 99 6.38 4.16 -1.94
N SER A 100 6.29 2.93 -2.40
CA SER A 100 7.47 2.13 -2.78
C SER A 100 7.62 2.08 -4.30
N SER A 101 8.65 2.74 -4.80
CA SER A 101 8.96 2.90 -6.21
C SER A 101 9.82 1.77 -6.77
N ALA A 102 9.52 1.36 -8.02
CA ALA A 102 10.42 0.52 -8.81
C ALA A 102 11.32 1.33 -9.78
N LYS A 103 11.16 2.66 -9.82
CA LYS A 103 11.94 3.61 -10.64
C LYS A 103 12.92 4.38 -9.75
N GLY A 104 13.86 5.09 -10.36
CA GLY A 104 14.75 5.99 -9.65
C GLY A 104 14.07 7.31 -9.28
N LEU A 105 14.32 7.83 -8.07
CA LEU A 105 13.65 9.04 -7.55
C LEU A 105 14.11 10.35 -8.23
N LYS A 106 15.17 10.32 -9.06
CA LYS A 106 15.49 11.46 -9.93
C LYS A 106 14.45 11.61 -11.05
N LYS A 107 13.80 10.51 -11.44
CA LYS A 107 12.84 10.43 -12.56
C LYS A 107 11.40 10.26 -12.11
N GLU A 108 11.16 9.66 -10.94
CA GLU A 108 9.83 9.54 -10.37
C GLU A 108 9.50 10.72 -9.45
N THR A 109 8.27 11.18 -9.55
CA THR A 109 7.66 12.28 -8.80
C THR A 109 6.30 11.80 -8.28
N TYR A 110 5.65 12.55 -7.38
CA TYR A 110 4.31 12.18 -6.91
C TYR A 110 3.29 12.09 -8.06
N GLU A 111 3.38 12.96 -9.05
CA GLU A 111 2.51 12.98 -10.23
C GLU A 111 2.74 11.76 -11.13
N THR A 112 4.00 11.49 -11.46
CA THR A 112 4.34 10.36 -12.33
C THR A 112 4.11 9.01 -11.63
N TYR A 113 4.33 8.95 -10.32
CA TYR A 113 4.00 7.80 -9.50
C TYR A 113 2.50 7.49 -9.58
N LEU A 114 1.63 8.49 -9.35
CA LEU A 114 0.19 8.28 -9.39
C LEU A 114 -0.29 7.91 -10.81
N ARG A 115 0.19 8.61 -11.84
CA ARG A 115 -0.20 8.38 -13.24
C ARG A 115 0.12 6.97 -13.74
N ASP A 116 1.25 6.41 -13.33
CA ASP A 116 1.64 5.05 -13.72
C ASP A 116 0.69 3.96 -13.18
N ARG A 117 -0.17 4.30 -12.21
CA ARG A 117 -1.05 3.37 -11.47
C ARG A 117 -2.52 3.61 -11.76
N PHE A 118 -2.88 4.84 -12.13
CA PHE A 118 -4.25 5.28 -12.33
C PHE A 118 -4.37 5.99 -13.67
N TYR A 119 -4.46 5.21 -14.76
CA TYR A 119 -4.82 5.72 -16.08
C TYR A 119 -5.81 4.75 -16.79
N GLY A 120 -7.11 5.09 -16.73
CA GLY A 120 -8.21 4.45 -17.47
C GLY A 120 -8.62 3.06 -16.97
N PRO A 121 -9.92 2.67 -17.02
CA PRO A 121 -11.12 3.43 -17.42
C PRO A 121 -11.68 4.34 -16.30
N LEU A 122 -11.08 4.31 -15.11
CA LEU A 122 -11.41 5.25 -14.03
C LEU A 122 -10.74 6.58 -14.37
N GLY A 123 -11.51 7.57 -14.85
CA GLY A 123 -10.97 8.85 -15.34
C GLY A 123 -10.17 9.66 -14.31
N ARG A 124 -10.27 9.31 -13.01
CA ARG A 124 -9.57 9.97 -11.91
C ARG A 124 -9.39 9.01 -10.72
N PHE A 125 -8.29 9.15 -9.98
CA PHE A 125 -8.14 8.53 -8.66
C PHE A 125 -9.00 9.29 -7.64
N PRO A 126 -9.96 8.66 -6.94
CA PRO A 126 -10.92 9.42 -6.13
C PRO A 126 -10.29 10.26 -5.00
N GLU A 127 -9.18 9.78 -4.43
CA GLU A 127 -8.44 10.42 -3.33
C GLU A 127 -7.24 11.25 -3.84
N GLU A 128 -7.25 11.66 -5.11
CA GLU A 128 -6.16 12.44 -5.74
C GLU A 128 -5.88 13.77 -5.03
N ASP A 129 -6.93 14.51 -4.66
CA ASP A 129 -6.76 15.80 -3.99
C ASP A 129 -6.08 15.63 -2.62
N GLU A 130 -6.46 14.60 -1.86
CA GLU A 130 -5.83 14.27 -0.58
C GLU A 130 -4.39 13.78 -0.76
N TYR A 131 -4.13 12.95 -1.78
CA TYR A 131 -2.78 12.52 -2.13
C TYR A 131 -1.85 13.71 -2.38
N PHE A 132 -2.26 14.66 -3.23
CA PHE A 132 -1.42 15.81 -3.54
C PHE A 132 -1.33 16.81 -2.38
N ARG A 133 -2.38 16.94 -1.55
CA ARG A 133 -2.29 17.69 -0.29
C ARG A 133 -1.19 17.11 0.60
N ARG A 134 -1.24 15.80 0.89
CA ARG A 134 -0.23 15.11 1.71
C ARG A 134 1.17 15.22 1.10
N ALA A 135 1.29 15.10 -0.22
CA ALA A 135 2.56 15.26 -0.92
C ALA A 135 3.18 16.65 -0.69
N LYS A 136 2.36 17.70 -0.79
CA LYS A 136 2.77 19.09 -0.56
C LYS A 136 3.13 19.36 0.91
N ASP A 137 2.37 18.78 1.83
CA ASP A 137 2.55 18.96 3.28
C ASP A 137 3.66 18.06 3.86
N GLY A 138 4.32 17.26 3.02
CA GLY A 138 5.39 16.35 3.44
C GLY A 138 4.90 15.15 4.26
N GLU A 139 3.61 14.80 4.15
CA GLU A 139 2.92 13.73 4.87
C GLU A 139 2.97 12.38 4.12
N LEU A 140 3.71 12.32 3.01
CA LEU A 140 4.03 11.09 2.29
C LEU A 140 5.54 10.81 2.38
N LEU A 141 5.89 9.53 2.31
CA LEU A 141 7.26 9.07 2.14
C LEU A 141 7.34 8.26 0.85
N MET A 142 8.23 8.62 -0.07
CA MET A 142 8.56 7.80 -1.24
C MET A 142 9.91 7.13 -1.05
N LEU A 143 9.99 5.82 -1.29
CA LEU A 143 11.20 5.00 -1.18
C LEU A 143 11.55 4.34 -2.50
N SER A 144 12.84 4.17 -2.77
CA SER A 144 13.36 3.35 -3.86
C SER A 144 14.73 2.76 -3.51
N VAL A 145 15.01 1.55 -3.98
CA VAL A 145 16.37 0.97 -4.02
C VAL A 145 16.94 0.95 -5.44
N THR A 146 16.16 1.45 -6.41
CA THR A 146 16.57 1.51 -7.81
C THR A 146 17.53 2.68 -8.02
N ASN A 147 18.50 2.50 -8.91
CA ASN A 147 19.36 3.59 -9.40
C ASN A 147 18.53 4.85 -9.72
N PRO A 148 18.89 6.05 -9.21
CA PRO A 148 18.10 7.26 -9.36
C PRO A 148 17.74 7.64 -10.79
N ASP A 149 18.58 7.30 -11.77
CA ASP A 149 18.36 7.62 -13.18
C ASP A 149 17.49 6.59 -13.94
N GLU A 150 17.15 5.45 -13.32
CA GLU A 150 16.32 4.43 -13.96
C GLU A 150 14.88 4.93 -14.14
N THR A 151 14.38 4.82 -15.36
CA THR A 151 13.04 5.29 -15.76
C THR A 151 12.05 4.14 -15.90
N ARG A 152 12.53 2.92 -16.09
CA ARG A 152 11.72 1.74 -16.41
C ARG A 152 11.42 0.91 -15.18
N GLN A 153 10.19 0.42 -15.11
CA GLN A 153 9.79 -0.58 -14.13
C GLN A 153 10.18 -1.97 -14.63
N VAL A 154 11.45 -2.36 -14.43
CA VAL A 154 11.90 -3.71 -14.79
C VAL A 154 11.53 -4.72 -13.71
N ARG A 155 11.39 -5.99 -14.11
CA ARG A 155 10.98 -7.09 -13.20
C ARG A 155 11.85 -7.17 -11.95
N LYS A 156 13.16 -7.00 -12.09
CA LYS A 156 14.12 -7.03 -10.97
C LYS A 156 13.76 -5.97 -9.93
N ASN A 157 13.65 -4.70 -10.34
CA ASN A 157 13.32 -3.59 -9.46
C ASN A 157 11.95 -3.74 -8.79
N ILE A 158 10.95 -4.29 -9.50
CA ILE A 158 9.63 -4.57 -8.90
C ILE A 158 9.77 -5.59 -7.76
N MET A 159 10.57 -6.65 -7.97
CA MET A 159 10.82 -7.67 -6.94
C MET A 159 11.60 -7.10 -5.77
N GLU A 160 12.65 -6.30 -6.01
CA GLU A 160 13.45 -5.64 -4.97
C GLU A 160 12.63 -4.63 -4.17
N ARG A 161 11.81 -3.83 -4.85
CA ARG A 161 10.84 -2.92 -4.21
C ARG A 161 9.88 -3.66 -3.29
N ASN A 162 9.24 -4.73 -3.78
CA ASN A 162 8.30 -5.52 -2.98
C ASN A 162 8.99 -6.16 -1.77
N TRP A 163 10.24 -6.61 -1.97
CA TRP A 163 11.04 -7.17 -0.89
C TRP A 163 11.32 -6.12 0.18
N LEU A 164 11.80 -4.95 -0.22
CA LEU A 164 12.07 -3.84 0.69
C LEU A 164 10.82 -3.46 1.51
N SER A 165 9.67 -3.28 0.86
CA SER A 165 8.41 -2.97 1.56
C SER A 165 8.07 -4.03 2.60
N SER A 166 8.25 -5.31 2.26
CA SER A 166 7.94 -6.43 3.15
C SER A 166 8.87 -6.47 4.36
N VAL A 167 10.17 -6.20 4.16
CA VAL A 167 11.16 -6.21 5.24
C VAL A 167 11.00 -5.02 6.17
N LEU A 168 10.56 -3.86 5.67
CA LEU A 168 10.30 -2.67 6.51
C LEU A 168 9.04 -2.80 7.37
N ALA A 169 8.09 -3.63 6.95
CA ALA A 169 6.79 -3.73 7.61
C ALA A 169 6.82 -4.59 8.88
N ASP A 170 5.97 -4.24 9.85
CA ASP A 170 5.69 -5.11 11.00
C ASP A 170 4.90 -6.34 10.56
N ILE A 171 4.02 -6.16 9.57
CA ILE A 171 3.22 -7.23 8.99
C ILE A 171 3.08 -7.09 7.47
N VAL A 172 2.95 -8.21 6.77
CA VAL A 172 2.66 -8.22 5.33
C VAL A 172 1.28 -8.79 5.06
N PHE A 173 0.44 -8.02 4.40
CA PHE A 173 -0.81 -8.50 3.86
C PHE A 173 -0.64 -8.90 2.39
N ILE A 174 -0.94 -10.16 2.08
CA ILE A 174 -0.94 -10.70 0.71
C ILE A 174 -2.37 -11.15 0.38
N PRO A 175 -3.22 -10.26 -0.15
CA PRO A 175 -4.64 -10.59 -0.36
C PRO A 175 -4.84 -11.62 -1.47
N TYR A 176 -3.99 -11.60 -2.49
CA TYR A 176 -4.04 -12.55 -3.60
C TYR A 176 -2.68 -12.77 -4.26
N GLY A 177 -2.33 -14.03 -4.50
CA GLY A 177 -1.06 -14.44 -5.08
C GLY A 177 -1.11 -15.89 -5.56
N PRO A 178 -1.62 -16.15 -6.77
CA PRO A 178 -1.80 -17.52 -7.27
C PRO A 178 -0.45 -18.18 -7.52
N LYS A 179 -0.39 -19.52 -7.45
CA LYS A 179 0.84 -20.27 -7.70
C LYS A 179 1.47 -19.88 -9.05
N GLY A 180 2.78 -19.68 -9.04
CA GLY A 180 3.54 -19.26 -10.23
C GLY A 180 3.60 -17.74 -10.47
N SER A 181 2.84 -16.94 -9.70
CA SER A 181 2.94 -15.48 -9.77
C SER A 181 4.22 -14.94 -9.10
N LYS A 182 4.55 -13.67 -9.42
CA LYS A 182 5.61 -12.91 -8.74
C LYS A 182 5.30 -12.77 -7.25
N THR A 183 4.05 -12.46 -6.93
CA THR A 183 3.55 -12.34 -5.55
C THR A 183 3.69 -13.65 -4.79
N TYR A 184 3.38 -14.80 -5.40
CA TYR A 184 3.59 -16.11 -4.77
C TYR A 184 5.07 -16.42 -4.51
N THR A 185 5.95 -16.01 -5.42
CA THR A 185 7.40 -16.14 -5.22
C THR A 185 7.87 -15.28 -4.05
N MET A 186 7.35 -14.05 -3.95
CA MET A 186 7.62 -13.16 -2.82
C MET A 186 7.07 -13.70 -1.51
N ALA A 187 5.85 -14.24 -1.51
CA ALA A 187 5.20 -14.86 -0.36
C ALA A 187 6.08 -15.95 0.27
N LYS A 188 6.64 -16.86 -0.54
CA LYS A 188 7.61 -17.87 -0.06
C LYS A 188 8.87 -17.25 0.55
N ARG A 189 9.36 -16.15 -0.02
CA ARG A 189 10.54 -15.44 0.50
C ARG A 189 10.25 -14.81 1.86
N ILE A 190 9.07 -14.21 2.03
CA ILE A 190 8.62 -13.59 3.29
C ILE A 190 8.45 -14.66 4.38
N VAL A 191 7.81 -15.79 4.06
CA VAL A 191 7.68 -16.94 4.98
C VAL A 191 9.07 -17.43 5.43
N LYS A 192 10.00 -17.63 4.49
CA LYS A 192 11.37 -18.07 4.82
C LYS A 192 12.11 -17.08 5.74
N ALA A 193 11.81 -15.79 5.63
CA ALA A 193 12.40 -14.75 6.45
C ALA A 193 11.69 -14.54 7.80
N ASN A 194 10.68 -15.37 8.13
CA ASN A 194 9.90 -15.26 9.37
C ASN A 194 9.31 -13.86 9.61
N ILE A 195 8.99 -13.13 8.54
CA ILE A 195 8.30 -11.85 8.64
C ILE A 195 6.81 -12.15 8.83
N PRO A 196 6.14 -11.57 9.85
CA PRO A 196 4.71 -11.78 10.06
C PRO A 196 3.91 -11.44 8.80
N LEU A 197 3.06 -12.36 8.36
CA LEU A 197 2.25 -12.17 7.17
C LEU A 197 0.94 -12.92 7.26
N PHE A 198 -0.04 -12.45 6.46
CA PHE A 198 -1.34 -13.07 6.37
C PHE A 198 -2.01 -12.87 5.02
N THR A 199 -3.07 -13.63 4.80
CA THR A 199 -3.95 -13.52 3.63
C THR A 199 -5.42 -13.58 4.05
N VAL A 200 -6.34 -13.48 3.08
CA VAL A 200 -7.77 -13.66 3.31
C VAL A 200 -8.10 -15.14 3.50
N ASP A 201 -9.01 -15.46 4.42
CA ASP A 201 -9.54 -16.81 4.66
C ASP A 201 -10.58 -17.16 3.60
N HIS A 202 -10.11 -17.54 2.42
CA HIS A 202 -10.97 -17.85 1.28
C HIS A 202 -10.26 -18.79 0.29
N ASP A 203 -11.03 -19.59 -0.46
CA ASP A 203 -10.51 -20.58 -1.43
C ASP A 203 -9.57 -19.99 -2.50
N GLY A 204 -9.75 -18.70 -2.83
CA GLY A 204 -8.87 -17.94 -3.71
C GLY A 204 -7.43 -17.84 -3.20
N SER A 205 -7.21 -18.03 -1.90
CA SER A 205 -5.92 -17.98 -1.22
C SER A 205 -5.35 -19.38 -0.91
N LYS A 206 -5.98 -20.46 -1.39
CA LYS A 206 -5.53 -21.84 -1.14
C LYS A 206 -4.05 -22.09 -1.43
N ASP A 207 -3.51 -21.44 -2.46
CA ASP A 207 -2.09 -21.58 -2.80
C ASP A 207 -1.20 -20.88 -1.77
N LEU A 208 -1.63 -19.74 -1.24
CA LEU A 208 -0.93 -19.03 -0.16
C LEU A 208 -1.00 -19.84 1.16
N HIS A 209 -2.13 -20.50 1.45
CA HIS A 209 -2.23 -21.39 2.61
C HIS A 209 -1.27 -22.58 2.51
N LYS A 210 -1.08 -23.15 1.32
CA LYS A 210 -0.12 -24.25 1.10
C LYS A 210 1.34 -23.87 1.37
N VAL A 211 1.68 -22.58 1.33
CA VAL A 211 3.02 -22.10 1.72
C VAL A 211 3.10 -21.65 3.18
N GLY A 212 2.06 -21.92 3.98
CA GLY A 212 2.03 -21.66 5.41
C GLY A 212 1.47 -20.30 5.82
N ILE A 213 0.80 -19.58 4.91
CA ILE A 213 0.26 -18.25 5.22
C ILE A 213 -1.12 -18.39 5.87
N PRO A 214 -1.32 -17.87 7.09
CA PRO A 214 -2.61 -17.91 7.76
C PRO A 214 -3.64 -17.04 7.03
N GLY A 215 -4.87 -17.54 6.96
CA GLY A 215 -6.03 -16.82 6.46
C GLY A 215 -6.80 -16.15 7.58
N PHE A 216 -7.26 -14.92 7.35
CA PHE A 216 -8.20 -14.25 8.25
C PHE A 216 -9.39 -13.68 7.48
N ASN A 217 -10.52 -13.62 8.17
CA ASN A 217 -11.71 -12.90 7.72
C ASN A 217 -11.92 -11.67 8.62
N ARG A 218 -13.00 -10.93 8.37
CA ARG A 218 -13.34 -9.72 9.12
C ARG A 218 -13.34 -9.89 10.65
N LYS A 219 -13.76 -11.05 11.16
CA LYS A 219 -13.90 -11.32 12.60
C LYS A 219 -12.58 -11.71 13.24
N THR A 220 -11.73 -12.45 12.53
CA THR A 220 -10.51 -13.05 13.10
C THR A 220 -9.26 -12.19 12.91
N VAL A 221 -9.24 -11.28 11.93
CA VAL A 221 -8.07 -10.43 11.67
C VAL A 221 -7.74 -9.50 12.84
N LYS A 222 -8.76 -9.10 13.62
CA LYS A 222 -8.59 -8.19 14.76
C LYS A 222 -7.54 -8.71 15.76
N THR A 223 -7.77 -9.92 16.28
CA THR A 223 -6.89 -10.55 17.26
C THR A 223 -5.48 -10.68 16.73
N PHE A 224 -5.34 -11.12 15.47
CA PHE A 224 -4.03 -11.24 14.85
C PHE A 224 -3.27 -9.90 14.75
N LEU A 225 -3.94 -8.80 14.41
CA LEU A 225 -3.30 -7.48 14.37
C LEU A 225 -2.87 -7.03 15.77
N GLU A 226 -3.73 -7.17 16.77
CA GLU A 226 -3.45 -6.79 18.17
C GLU A 226 -2.30 -7.62 18.75
N ASP A 227 -2.27 -8.93 18.51
CA ASP A 227 -1.19 -9.84 18.92
C ASP A 227 0.16 -9.47 18.27
N ASN A 228 0.13 -8.84 17.10
CA ASN A 228 1.32 -8.33 16.40
C ASN A 228 1.60 -6.85 16.70
N GLY A 229 0.98 -6.28 17.73
CA GLY A 229 1.29 -4.95 18.24
C GLY A 229 0.60 -3.79 17.53
N ALA A 230 -0.36 -4.05 16.64
CA ALA A 230 -1.18 -3.00 16.04
C ALA A 230 -2.04 -2.34 17.12
N ARG A 231 -2.24 -1.02 16.99
CA ARG A 231 -3.05 -0.24 17.93
C ARG A 231 -4.26 0.33 17.22
N LEU A 232 -5.41 0.25 17.89
CA LEU A 232 -6.60 0.97 17.43
C LEU A 232 -6.29 2.46 17.33
N ALA A 233 -6.86 3.09 16.31
CA ALA A 233 -6.81 4.53 16.18
C ALA A 233 -7.60 5.15 17.34
N THR A 234 -6.99 6.12 18.03
CA THR A 234 -7.75 6.96 18.96
C THR A 234 -8.75 7.76 18.13
N PRO A 235 -10.06 7.75 18.45
CA PRO A 235 -11.01 8.59 17.76
C PRO A 235 -10.62 10.05 18.00
N GLU A 236 -10.00 10.71 17.03
CA GLU A 236 -10.09 12.16 16.96
C GLU A 236 -11.58 12.48 16.76
N ASN A 237 -12.06 13.54 17.40
CA ASN A 237 -13.41 14.09 17.14
C ASN A 237 -13.45 14.63 15.70
N GLU A 238 -13.43 13.72 14.72
CA GLU A 238 -13.63 14.02 13.31
C GLU A 238 -15.10 14.40 13.17
N ILE A 239 -15.39 15.69 13.27
CA ILE A 239 -16.61 16.27 12.73
C ILE A 239 -16.59 15.95 11.25
N ARG A 240 -17.23 14.83 10.86
CA ARG A 240 -17.46 14.52 9.46
C ARG A 240 -18.18 15.73 8.87
N LYS A 241 -17.55 16.42 7.91
CA LYS A 241 -18.31 17.34 7.06
C LYS A 241 -19.49 16.54 6.51
N PRO A 242 -20.73 17.00 6.67
CA PRO A 242 -21.87 16.31 6.10
C PRO A 242 -21.58 16.05 4.62
N VAL A 243 -21.75 14.81 4.19
CA VAL A 243 -21.81 14.53 2.75
C VAL A 243 -22.87 15.47 2.19
N GLU A 244 -22.52 16.29 1.20
CA GLU A 244 -23.53 17.12 0.54
C GLU A 244 -24.65 16.18 0.11
N VAL A 245 -25.81 16.36 0.74
CA VAL A 245 -26.99 15.53 0.45
C VAL A 245 -27.24 15.67 -1.04
N TYR A 246 -27.24 14.53 -1.74
CA TYR A 246 -27.57 14.47 -3.15
C TYR A 246 -28.82 15.31 -3.40
N LYS A 247 -28.64 16.48 -4.02
CA LYS A 247 -29.77 17.30 -4.45
C LYS A 247 -30.32 16.63 -5.69
N LYS A 248 -31.52 16.06 -5.55
CA LYS A 248 -32.28 15.51 -6.68
C LYS A 248 -32.29 16.59 -7.79
N PRO A 249 -31.84 16.29 -9.01
CA PRO A 249 -31.80 17.29 -10.07
C PRO A 249 -33.19 17.88 -10.27
N THR A 250 -33.26 19.20 -10.44
CA THR A 250 -34.53 19.88 -10.70
C THR A 250 -35.05 19.49 -12.09
N SER A 251 -36.36 19.58 -12.31
CA SER A 251 -37.01 19.27 -13.59
C SER A 251 -36.41 20.05 -14.78
N GLN A 252 -35.82 21.23 -14.54
CA GLN A 252 -35.06 22.00 -15.53
C GLN A 252 -33.69 21.41 -15.91
N GLN A 253 -33.08 20.59 -15.05
CA GLN A 253 -31.81 19.93 -15.35
C GLN A 253 -32.01 18.63 -16.15
N LEU A 254 -33.22 18.05 -16.09
CA LEU A 254 -33.60 16.86 -16.83
C LEU A 254 -34.06 17.16 -18.27
N SER A 255 -34.36 18.43 -18.61
CA SER A 255 -34.79 18.82 -19.95
C SER A 255 -33.67 18.94 -20.98
N PHE A 256 -32.40 18.84 -20.57
CA PHE A 256 -31.23 18.83 -21.47
C PHE A 256 -30.82 17.41 -21.92
N ILE A 257 -31.58 16.38 -21.52
CA ILE A 257 -31.40 14.99 -21.98
C ILE A 257 -32.62 14.60 -22.83
N LYS A 258 -32.96 15.44 -23.81
CA LYS A 258 -33.75 14.99 -24.96
C LYS A 258 -32.80 14.85 -26.13
N GLU A 259 -32.80 13.64 -26.66
CA GLU A 259 -32.05 13.16 -27.81
C GLU A 259 -32.19 14.15 -28.98
N ASP A 260 -31.05 14.60 -29.51
CA ASP A 260 -30.98 14.96 -30.92
C ASP A 260 -30.89 13.62 -31.67
N ASP A 261 -32.01 13.22 -32.26
CA ASP A 261 -32.12 12.19 -33.30
C ASP A 261 -31.27 12.53 -34.55
#